data_AF-A0AAJ6BBC6-F1
#
_entry.id   AF-A0AAJ6BBC6-F1
#
_cell.length_a   1.000
_cell.length_b   1.000
_cell.length_c   1.000
_cell.angle_alpha   90.00
_cell.angle_beta   90.00
_cell.angle_gamma   90.00
#
_symmetry.space_group_name_H-M   'P 1'
#
loop_
_entity.id
_entity.type
_entity.pdbx_description
1 polymer ?
#
loop_
_entity_poly.entity_id
_entity_poly.type
_entity_poly.pdbx_seq_one_letter_code
_entity_poly.pdbx_strand_id
1 'polypeptide(L)'
;MAGIDFPINERQLQFHLEVAECEVRVLAQADGYTLQVGHSDLAHTLFTQRGNPRVFKNLTTVAAFLKERGVKIFSVILEQIAAAPASGIEAEFEKRFVEAMSGAEPPRQRPSRRSMDSFSLDNDWEDDDDLV
;
A
#
# COMPACT_ATOMS: atom_id res chain seq x y z
N MET A 1 -9.46 -8.42 -17.47
CA MET A 1 -9.32 -8.47 -18.95
C MET A 1 -8.26 -7.46 -19.34
N ALA A 2 -7.20 -7.88 -20.01
CA ALA A 2 -6.18 -6.97 -20.53
C ALA A 2 -6.74 -6.33 -21.82
N GLY A 3 -7.52 -5.25 -21.65
CA GLY A 3 -7.96 -4.42 -22.76
C GLY A 3 -6.75 -3.80 -23.45
N ILE A 4 -6.85 -3.57 -24.76
CA ILE A 4 -5.80 -2.90 -25.51
C ILE A 4 -5.67 -1.48 -24.95
N ASP A 5 -4.48 -1.13 -24.43
CA ASP A 5 -4.21 0.22 -23.92
C ASP A 5 -3.75 1.13 -25.06
N PHE A 6 -4.44 2.25 -25.21
CA PHE A 6 -4.18 3.23 -26.27
C PHE A 6 -3.69 4.55 -25.67
N PRO A 7 -2.49 5.02 -26.04
CA PRO A 7 -1.98 6.29 -25.53
C PRO A 7 -2.80 7.46 -26.08
N ILE A 8 -3.27 8.32 -25.18
CA ILE A 8 -3.99 9.55 -25.52
C ILE A 8 -3.26 10.77 -24.96
N ASN A 9 -3.33 11.90 -25.65
CA ASN A 9 -2.78 13.15 -25.15
C ASN A 9 -3.83 13.98 -24.39
N GLU A 10 -3.39 15.06 -23.74
CA GLU A 10 -4.26 15.94 -22.97
C GLU A 10 -5.37 16.61 -23.80
N ARG A 11 -5.14 16.86 -25.09
CA ARG A 11 -6.18 17.42 -25.98
C ARG A 11 -7.26 16.38 -26.27
N GLN A 12 -6.86 15.11 -26.44
CA GLN A 12 -7.77 13.99 -26.68
C GLN A 12 -8.58 13.64 -25.43
N LEU A 13 -7.98 13.79 -24.24
CA LEU A 13 -8.59 13.43 -22.97
C LEU A 13 -10.01 13.98 -22.80
N GLN A 14 -10.26 15.24 -23.16
CA GLN A 14 -11.59 15.85 -23.02
C GLN A 14 -12.66 15.05 -23.79
N PHE A 15 -12.35 14.61 -25.02
CA PHE A 15 -13.29 13.84 -25.84
C PHE A 15 -13.58 12.47 -25.24
N HIS A 16 -12.60 11.83 -24.61
CA HIS A 16 -12.78 10.53 -23.95
C HIS A 16 -13.62 10.67 -22.66
N LEU A 17 -13.51 11.79 -21.96
CA LEU A 17 -14.29 12.08 -20.74
C LEU A 17 -15.77 12.41 -21.03
N GLU A 18 -16.10 12.84 -22.25
CA GLU A 18 -17.47 13.15 -22.67
C GLU A 18 -18.28 11.90 -23.05
N VAL A 19 -17.65 10.72 -23.08
CA VAL A 19 -18.32 9.45 -23.35
C VAL A 19 -19.21 9.07 -22.17
N ALA A 20 -20.46 8.71 -22.43
CA ALA A 20 -21.48 8.45 -21.41
C ALA A 20 -21.13 7.32 -20.42
N GLU A 21 -20.33 6.35 -20.85
CA GLU A 21 -19.87 5.21 -20.06
C GLU A 21 -18.35 5.27 -19.82
N CYS A 22 -17.83 6.46 -19.50
CA CYS A 22 -16.42 6.61 -19.15
C CYS A 22 -16.16 6.25 -17.68
N GLU A 23 -15.07 5.51 -17.47
CA GLU A 23 -14.52 5.21 -16.16
C GLU A 23 -13.13 5.82 -16.05
N VAL A 24 -12.93 6.67 -15.06
CA VAL A 24 -11.62 7.28 -14.80
C VAL A 24 -10.90 6.50 -13.72
N ARG A 25 -9.74 5.95 -14.09
CA ARG A 25 -8.87 5.15 -13.24
C ARG A 25 -7.53 5.83 -13.06
N VAL A 26 -7.00 5.77 -11.85
CA VAL A 26 -5.67 6.27 -11.51
C VAL A 26 -4.79 5.09 -11.17
N LEU A 27 -3.75 4.83 -11.94
CA LEU A 27 -2.83 3.72 -11.73
C LEU A 27 -1.63 4.20 -10.93
N ALA A 28 -1.31 3.54 -9.82
CA ALA A 28 -0.07 3.79 -9.09
C ALA A 28 1.13 3.23 -9.86
N GLN A 29 2.20 4.02 -9.99
CA GLN A 29 3.47 3.65 -10.61
C GLN A 29 4.62 3.88 -9.63
N ALA A 30 5.81 3.36 -9.95
CA ALA A 30 7.01 3.52 -9.12
C ALA A 30 7.30 5.00 -8.77
N ASP A 31 7.09 5.91 -9.72
CA ASP A 31 7.40 7.34 -9.59
C ASP A 31 6.18 8.24 -9.34
N GLY A 32 4.98 7.66 -9.14
CA GLY A 32 3.78 8.44 -8.90
C GLY A 32 2.49 7.78 -9.38
N TYR A 33 1.66 8.54 -10.09
CA TYR A 33 0.32 8.11 -10.52
C TYR A 33 0.08 8.48 -11.97
N THR A 34 -0.46 7.56 -12.77
CA THR A 34 -0.90 7.84 -14.15
C THR A 34 -2.40 7.77 -14.27
N LEU A 35 -2.92 8.47 -15.27
CA LEU A 35 -4.36 8.50 -15.55
C LEU A 35 -4.68 7.53 -16.68
N GLN A 36 -5.71 6.72 -16.48
CA GLN A 36 -6.30 5.86 -17.49
C GLN A 36 -7.80 6.15 -17.58
N VAL A 37 -8.32 6.29 -18.80
CA VAL A 37 -9.76 6.42 -19.04
C VAL A 37 -10.23 5.17 -19.77
N GLY A 38 -11.21 4.48 -19.23
CA GLY A 38 -11.83 3.32 -19.84
C GLY A 38 -13.20 3.67 -20.42
N HIS A 39 -13.48 3.29 -21.66
CA HIS A 39 -14.82 3.27 -22.23
C HIS A 39 -14.85 2.36 -23.46
N SER A 40 -16.01 1.88 -23.88
CA SER A 40 -16.15 1.06 -25.09
C SER A 40 -15.22 -0.17 -25.12
N ASP A 41 -15.03 -0.81 -23.96
CA ASP A 41 -14.09 -1.92 -23.73
C ASP A 41 -12.60 -1.62 -24.01
N LEU A 42 -12.27 -0.34 -24.20
CA LEU A 42 -10.91 0.15 -24.39
C LEU A 42 -10.40 0.86 -23.14
N ALA A 43 -9.08 0.80 -22.94
CA ALA A 43 -8.37 1.57 -21.94
C ALA A 43 -7.48 2.60 -22.63
N HIS A 44 -7.45 3.81 -22.09
CA HIS A 44 -6.71 4.93 -22.66
C HIS A 44 -5.82 5.58 -21.61
N THR A 45 -4.52 5.29 -21.63
CA THR A 45 -3.57 5.94 -20.73
C THR A 45 -3.18 7.34 -21.22
N LEU A 46 -3.09 8.29 -20.29
CA LEU A 46 -2.70 9.67 -20.57
C LEU A 46 -1.18 9.80 -20.75
N PHE A 47 -0.78 10.34 -21.90
CA PHE A 47 0.59 10.59 -22.29
C PHE A 47 0.87 12.08 -22.45
N THR A 48 2.13 12.44 -22.21
CA THR A 48 2.69 13.74 -22.53
C THR A 48 2.86 13.89 -24.05
N GLN A 49 3.00 15.13 -24.53
CA GLN A 49 3.28 15.41 -25.95
C GLN A 49 4.60 14.78 -26.43
N ARG A 50 5.50 14.41 -25.51
CA ARG A 50 6.78 13.76 -25.81
C ARG A 50 6.67 12.24 -25.92
N GLY A 51 5.47 11.66 -25.82
CA GLY A 51 5.26 10.22 -25.93
C GLY A 51 5.59 9.42 -24.66
N ASN A 52 5.79 10.07 -23.51
CA ASN A 52 5.93 9.40 -22.22
C ASN A 52 4.61 9.43 -21.45
N PRO A 53 4.27 8.40 -20.65
CA PRO A 53 3.13 8.45 -19.73
C PRO A 53 3.18 9.68 -18.84
N ARG A 54 2.03 10.32 -18.63
CA ARG A 54 1.95 11.48 -17.76
C ARG A 54 1.83 11.01 -16.32
N VAL A 55 2.93 11.15 -15.58
CA VAL A 55 3.01 10.81 -14.17
C VAL A 55 2.76 12.05 -13.31
N PHE A 56 1.83 11.91 -12.36
CA PHE A 56 1.52 12.87 -11.32
C PHE A 56 2.21 12.45 -10.03
N LYS A 57 2.81 13.40 -9.30
CA LYS A 57 3.59 13.10 -8.08
C LYS A 57 2.73 12.57 -6.93
N ASN A 58 1.47 12.99 -6.83
CA ASN A 58 0.57 12.60 -5.75
C ASN A 58 -0.90 12.65 -6.19
N LEU A 59 -1.77 11.96 -5.44
CA LEU A 59 -3.21 11.92 -5.71
C LEU A 59 -3.87 13.30 -5.65
N THR A 60 -3.36 14.23 -4.85
CA THR A 60 -3.88 15.61 -4.78
C THR A 60 -3.75 16.33 -6.12
N THR A 61 -2.61 16.19 -6.79
CA THR A 61 -2.39 16.77 -8.13
C THR A 61 -3.27 16.10 -9.19
N VAL A 62 -3.51 14.79 -9.08
CA VAL A 62 -4.44 14.07 -9.96
C VAL A 62 -5.87 14.57 -9.76
N ALA A 63 -6.32 14.67 -8.52
CA ALA A 63 -7.67 15.12 -8.18
C ALA A 63 -7.92 16.57 -8.65
N ALA A 64 -6.94 17.46 -8.47
CA ALA A 64 -7.01 18.83 -8.97
C ALA A 64 -7.14 18.85 -10.51
N PHE A 65 -6.29 18.09 -11.20
CA PHE A 65 -6.32 17.97 -12.66
C PHE A 65 -7.66 17.41 -13.18
N LEU A 66 -8.22 16.40 -12.51
CA LEU A 66 -9.51 15.81 -12.87
C LEU A 66 -10.68 16.76 -12.59
N LYS A 67 -10.64 17.48 -11.47
CA LYS A 67 -11.66 18.47 -11.09
C LYS A 67 -11.75 19.61 -12.12
N GLU A 68 -10.63 20.10 -12.62
CA GLU A 68 -10.59 21.11 -13.68
C GLU A 68 -11.29 20.65 -14.98
N ARG A 69 -11.35 19.34 -15.20
CA ARG A 69 -11.98 18.70 -16.38
C ARG A 69 -13.39 18.18 -16.08
N GLY A 70 -13.97 18.56 -14.94
CA GLY A 70 -15.35 18.20 -14.56
C GLY A 70 -15.51 16.78 -14.03
N VAL A 71 -14.43 16.02 -13.84
CA VAL A 71 -14.48 14.66 -13.28
C VAL A 71 -14.62 14.75 -11.76
N LYS A 72 -15.71 14.19 -11.24
CA LYS A 72 -16.04 14.22 -9.80
C LYS A 72 -15.71 12.92 -9.08
N ILE A 73 -15.74 11.80 -9.80
CA ILE A 73 -15.56 10.45 -9.27
C ILE A 73 -14.50 9.76 -10.13
N PHE A 74 -13.51 9.17 -9.47
CA PHE A 74 -12.47 8.36 -10.10
C PHE A 74 -12.05 7.26 -9.13
N SER A 75 -11.63 6.14 -9.68
CA SER A 75 -11.13 4.99 -8.93
C SER A 75 -9.61 5.01 -8.89
N VAL A 76 -9.00 4.67 -7.77
CA VAL A 76 -7.55 4.50 -7.65
C VAL A 76 -7.25 3.01 -7.64
N ILE A 77 -6.42 2.56 -8.58
CA ILE A 77 -5.94 1.19 -8.68
C ILE A 77 -4.47 1.21 -8.30
N LEU A 78 -4.15 0.51 -7.22
CA LEU A 78 -2.78 0.23 -6.85
C LEU A 78 -2.32 -0.94 -7.72
N GLU A 79 -1.45 -0.70 -8.70
CA GLU A 79 -0.70 -1.81 -9.27
C GLU A 79 0.12 -2.41 -8.11
N GLN A 80 -0.23 -3.63 -7.71
CA GLN A 80 0.77 -4.48 -7.09
C GLN A 80 1.85 -4.61 -8.15
N ILE A 81 2.96 -3.91 -7.95
CA ILE A 81 4.16 -4.06 -8.77
C ILE A 81 4.44 -5.56 -8.74
N ALA A 82 4.05 -6.27 -9.80
CA ALA A 82 4.44 -7.64 -9.97
C ALA A 82 5.95 -7.58 -9.97
N ALA A 83 6.55 -8.12 -8.90
CA ALA A 83 7.99 -8.28 -8.79
C ALA A 83 8.49 -8.75 -10.16
N ALA A 84 9.47 -8.03 -10.71
CA ALA A 84 10.18 -8.44 -11.91
C ALA A 84 10.46 -9.96 -11.86
N PRO A 85 10.41 -10.68 -12.99
CA PRO A 85 10.61 -12.12 -12.99
C PRO A 85 11.86 -12.45 -12.19
N ALA A 86 11.69 -13.24 -11.13
CA ALA A 86 12.70 -13.56 -10.13
C ALA A 86 14.04 -13.88 -10.80
N SER A 87 14.92 -12.89 -10.83
CA SER A 87 16.28 -13.03 -11.34
C SER A 87 17.10 -13.72 -10.26
N GLY A 88 17.01 -15.05 -10.20
CA GLY A 88 18.06 -15.98 -9.74
C GLY A 88 18.70 -15.84 -8.35
N ILE A 89 18.39 -14.81 -7.56
CA ILE A 89 19.08 -14.50 -6.30
C ILE A 89 18.25 -14.98 -5.09
N GLU A 90 16.94 -15.19 -5.23
CA GLU A 90 16.08 -15.66 -4.13
C GLU A 90 16.25 -17.16 -3.81
N ALA A 91 16.76 -17.96 -4.75
CA ALA A 91 16.99 -19.39 -4.53
C ALA A 91 18.09 -19.66 -3.47
N GLU A 92 18.95 -18.70 -3.18
CA GLU A 92 20.05 -18.86 -2.22
C GLU A 92 19.67 -18.38 -0.80
N PHE A 93 18.65 -17.53 -0.67
CA PHE A 93 18.15 -17.06 0.62
C PHE A 93 17.15 -18.04 1.25
N GLU A 94 16.28 -18.65 0.44
CA GLU A 94 15.31 -19.68 0.90
C GLU A 94 16.05 -20.91 1.48
N LYS A 95 17.20 -21.26 0.92
CA LYS A 95 17.98 -22.43 1.36
C LYS A 95 18.59 -22.24 2.75
N ARG A 96 18.95 -21.00 3.14
CA ARG A 96 19.49 -20.69 4.47
C ARG A 96 18.42 -20.61 5.56
N PHE A 97 17.17 -20.34 5.20
CA PHE A 97 16.08 -20.23 6.18
C PHE A 97 15.53 -21.60 6.60
N VAL A 98 15.53 -22.57 5.69
CA VAL A 98 15.09 -23.95 5.99
C VAL A 98 16.10 -24.70 6.89
N GLU A 99 17.40 -24.43 6.75
CA GLU A 99 18.42 -25.03 7.63
C GLU A 99 18.29 -24.59 9.09
N ALA A 100 17.88 -23.33 9.33
CA ALA A 100 17.71 -22.78 10.67
C ALA A 100 16.46 -23.29 11.42
N MET A 101 15.45 -23.80 10.70
CA MET A 101 14.19 -24.29 11.29
C MET A 101 14.20 -25.81 11.57
N SER A 102 15.26 -26.52 11.19
CA SER A 102 15.40 -27.97 11.43
C SER A 102 16.11 -28.33 12.75
N GLY A 103 16.64 -27.34 13.48
CA GLY A 103 17.32 -27.52 14.77
C GLY A 103 16.38 -27.31 15.96
N ALA A 104 15.79 -28.39 16.46
CA ALA A 104 15.09 -28.54 17.75
C ALA A 104 15.87 -27.88 18.93
N GLU A 105 15.25 -27.33 19.99
CA GLU A 105 14.24 -27.89 20.91
C GLU A 105 13.17 -26.87 21.36
N PRO A 106 11.94 -27.32 21.69
CA PRO A 106 10.90 -26.45 22.24
C PRO A 106 11.15 -26.08 23.71
N PRO A 107 10.87 -24.83 24.15
CA PRO A 107 11.05 -24.43 25.53
C PRO A 107 10.01 -25.12 26.44
N ARG A 108 10.49 -25.83 27.47
CA ARG A 108 9.64 -26.46 28.50
C ARG A 108 8.80 -25.40 29.22
N GLN A 109 7.48 -25.49 29.09
CA GLN A 109 6.52 -24.74 29.92
C GLN A 109 6.70 -25.11 31.39
N ARG A 110 6.94 -24.12 32.26
CA ARG A 110 6.84 -24.26 33.72
C ARG A 110 5.37 -24.25 34.13
N PRO A 111 4.90 -25.16 35.00
CA PRO A 111 3.51 -25.15 35.44
C PRO A 111 3.24 -24.01 36.42
N SER A 112 2.13 -23.31 36.20
CA SER A 112 1.51 -22.38 37.14
C SER A 112 1.23 -23.06 38.48
N ARG A 113 1.75 -22.52 39.58
CA ARG A 113 1.26 -22.82 40.94
C ARG A 113 0.33 -21.70 41.38
N ARG A 114 -0.92 -22.09 41.64
CA ARG A 114 -1.97 -21.27 42.26
C ARG A 114 -2.15 -21.74 43.72
N SER A 115 -2.67 -20.83 44.56
CA SER A 115 -3.16 -21.00 45.95
C SER A 115 -2.08 -21.09 47.05
N MET A 116 -2.21 -20.50 48.25
CA MET A 116 -3.31 -19.76 48.90
C MET A 116 -2.75 -19.07 50.17
N ASP A 117 -3.35 -17.93 50.52
CA ASP A 117 -3.48 -17.21 51.81
C ASP A 117 -2.56 -17.51 53.03
N SER A 118 -2.08 -16.45 53.70
CA SER A 118 -2.55 -16.01 55.03
C SER A 118 -1.60 -15.00 55.70
N PHE A 119 -2.22 -13.91 56.17
CA PHE A 119 -1.82 -12.89 57.15
C PHE A 119 -0.56 -13.09 58.02
N SER A 120 0.20 -12.00 58.19
CA SER A 120 0.55 -11.43 59.51
C SER A 120 0.99 -9.97 59.38
N LEU A 121 0.41 -9.12 60.26
CA LEU A 121 0.81 -7.75 60.56
C LEU A 121 2.19 -7.71 61.23
N ASP A 122 2.94 -6.63 60.98
CA ASP A 122 3.80 -5.87 61.93
C ASP A 122 4.17 -4.56 61.17
N ASN A 123 3.44 -3.45 61.33
CA ASN A 123 3.60 -2.40 62.34
C ASN A 123 5.06 -2.07 62.68
N ASP A 124 5.64 -1.08 61.98
CA ASP A 124 6.70 -0.24 62.56
C ASP A 124 6.53 1.19 62.06
N TRP A 125 6.14 2.04 63.02
CA TRP A 125 6.21 3.49 62.99
C TRP A 125 7.68 3.90 63.04
N GLU A 126 8.06 4.94 62.30
CA GLU A 126 8.97 6.05 62.70
C GLU A 126 9.10 6.97 61.47
N ASP A 127 8.52 8.18 61.54
CA ASP A 127 9.19 9.46 61.86
C ASP A 127 10.11 9.90 60.72
N ASP A 128 9.79 10.96 59.97
CA ASP A 128 10.30 12.35 60.12
C ASP A 128 10.47 12.81 58.64
N ASP A 129 10.33 14.04 58.15
CA ASP A 129 10.28 15.39 58.70
C ASP A 129 9.90 16.32 57.51
N ASP A 130 9.25 17.44 57.81
CA ASP A 130 9.20 18.75 57.12
C ASP A 130 9.36 18.90 55.59
N LEU A 131 8.38 19.51 54.88
CA LEU A 131 8.10 20.96 54.75
C LEU A 131 9.13 21.72 53.87
N VAL A 132 8.66 22.19 52.70
CA VAL A 132 8.63 23.60 52.20
C VAL A 132 8.10 23.61 50.77
#